data_AF-A0A923RAW3-F1
#
_entry.id   AF-A0A923RAW3-F1
#
_cell.length_a   1.000
_cell.length_b   1.000
_cell.length_c   1.000
_cell.angle_alpha   90.00
_cell.angle_beta   90.00
_cell.angle_gamma   90.00
#
_symmetry.space_group_name_H-M   'P 1'
#
loop_
_entity.id
_entity.type
_entity.pdbx_description
1 polymer ?
#
loop_
_entity_poly.entity_id
_entity_poly.type
_entity_poly.pdbx_seq_one_letter_code
_entity_poly.pdbx_strand_id
1 'polypeptide(L)'
;MTKIASILSILFLFDSCSQIDKAVNNNLQLVYTIDKDGIYSYDLQNDTTKKIYSTDKVFLNDKVAFLNDTVLIVGYQNPVRHEKQERKAYSKYLYRAAGDSTFITDNPPYITIEEHDFVTEQYFAINISNGHFYKCKTIDFEHIEHSTLKICTKEFSMNGNVLHKTDTTILCGGTSHTSKGIRFCNDEGRFYSKSETVNNKQIISKEGNLYQQEENTEKMILKFNGHFEPKFGSGYFSPTLSPNGKNVTYQYIAGFLKNGSAIFEMNLETNSKTELIGEGYFDPKYSPDGQKLLVAKNQHQAKNNTLINDIYILDIKTKKLKQIGQAENYLWKPKKYGS
;
A
#
# COMPACT_ATOMS: atom_id res chain seq x y z
N MET A 1 75.59 -42.46 18.91
CA MET A 1 74.61 -41.42 19.29
C MET A 1 73.84 -41.02 18.05
N THR A 2 72.69 -41.65 17.84
CA THR A 2 71.89 -41.56 16.61
C THR A 2 70.64 -40.75 16.93
N LYS A 3 70.50 -39.54 16.37
CA LYS A 3 69.28 -38.74 16.49
C LYS A 3 68.34 -39.13 15.35
N ILE A 4 67.21 -39.75 15.72
CA ILE A 4 66.09 -40.03 14.83
C ILE A 4 65.19 -38.80 14.79
N ALA A 5 64.96 -38.28 13.58
CA ALA A 5 63.99 -37.24 13.30
C ALA A 5 62.60 -37.88 13.12
N SER A 6 61.62 -37.43 13.90
CA SER A 6 60.20 -37.76 13.70
C SER A 6 59.49 -36.52 13.14
N ILE A 7 59.19 -36.55 11.84
CA ILE A 7 58.35 -35.57 11.16
C ILE A 7 56.91 -36.10 11.24
N LEU A 8 56.07 -35.39 12.00
CA LEU A 8 54.66 -35.67 12.17
C LEU A 8 53.89 -34.97 11.03
N SER A 9 53.51 -35.73 10.00
CA SER A 9 52.67 -35.23 8.91
C SER A 9 51.19 -35.28 9.33
N ILE A 10 50.63 -34.12 9.68
CA ILE A 10 49.20 -33.94 9.91
C ILE A 10 48.52 -33.74 8.54
N LEU A 11 47.82 -34.77 8.06
CA LEU A 11 46.93 -34.68 6.90
C LEU A 11 45.68 -33.87 7.29
N PHE A 12 45.56 -32.64 6.80
CA PHE A 12 44.30 -31.90 6.75
C PHE A 12 43.51 -32.39 5.53
N LEU A 13 42.52 -33.27 5.77
CA LEU A 13 41.46 -33.54 4.81
C LEU A 13 40.53 -32.33 4.79
N PHE A 14 40.73 -31.45 3.81
CA PHE A 14 39.72 -30.46 3.45
C PHE A 14 38.56 -31.20 2.79
N ASP A 15 37.55 -31.55 3.59
CA ASP A 15 36.22 -31.86 3.09
C ASP A 15 35.71 -30.60 2.38
N SER A 16 35.91 -30.57 1.07
CA SER A 16 35.29 -29.63 0.16
C SER A 16 33.82 -30.03 0.07
N CYS A 17 33.08 -29.65 1.11
CA CYS A 17 31.64 -29.61 1.12
C CYS A 17 31.24 -28.57 0.07
N SER A 18 31.20 -29.00 -1.19
CA SER A 18 30.52 -28.30 -2.25
C SER A 18 29.05 -28.26 -1.83
N GLN A 19 28.68 -27.18 -1.14
CA GLN A 19 27.29 -26.78 -1.06
C GLN A 19 26.85 -26.62 -2.50
N ILE A 20 26.22 -27.66 -3.02
CA ILE A 20 25.34 -27.56 -4.17
C ILE A 20 24.31 -26.53 -3.71
N ASP A 21 24.57 -25.28 -4.06
CA ASP A 21 23.56 -24.23 -4.13
C ASP A 21 22.46 -24.84 -4.97
N LYS A 22 21.48 -25.48 -4.31
CA LYS A 22 20.21 -25.83 -4.94
C LYS A 22 19.76 -24.52 -5.53
N ALA A 23 19.87 -24.39 -6.84
CA ALA A 23 19.38 -23.26 -7.58
C ALA A 23 17.92 -23.13 -7.15
N VAL A 24 17.68 -22.24 -6.19
CA VAL A 24 16.34 -22.00 -5.67
C VAL A 24 15.62 -21.52 -6.89
N ASN A 25 14.70 -22.35 -7.38
CA ASN A 25 13.97 -22.09 -8.61
C ASN A 25 13.09 -20.87 -8.31
N ASN A 26 13.69 -19.70 -8.52
CA ASN A 26 13.15 -18.40 -8.17
C ASN A 26 12.18 -18.02 -9.28
N ASN A 27 11.08 -18.76 -9.36
CA ASN A 27 9.92 -18.44 -10.20
C ASN A 27 9.19 -17.23 -9.57
N LEU A 28 9.89 -16.09 -9.56
CA LEU A 28 9.36 -14.82 -9.12
C LEU A 28 8.44 -14.30 -10.21
N GLN A 29 7.21 -14.04 -9.82
CA GLN A 29 6.21 -13.42 -10.67
C GLN A 29 5.73 -12.16 -9.98
N LEU A 30 5.38 -11.16 -10.78
CA LEU A 30 4.66 -10.00 -10.30
C LEU A 30 3.36 -9.83 -11.08
N VAL A 31 2.43 -9.11 -10.49
CA VAL A 31 1.18 -8.72 -11.11
C VAL A 31 1.08 -7.21 -11.09
N TYR A 32 0.60 -6.63 -12.18
CA TYR A 32 0.39 -5.20 -12.28
C TYR A 32 -0.89 -4.88 -13.06
N THR A 33 -1.42 -3.68 -12.86
CA THR A 33 -2.65 -3.20 -13.50
C THR A 33 -2.38 -2.06 -14.46
N ILE A 34 -3.23 -1.95 -15.48
CA ILE A 34 -3.34 -0.79 -16.36
C ILE A 34 -4.83 -0.39 -16.42
N ASP A 35 -5.17 0.82 -16.00
CA ASP A 35 -6.53 1.36 -15.95
C ASP A 35 -7.18 1.34 -17.34
N LYS A 36 -8.43 0.85 -17.39
CA LYS A 36 -9.20 0.66 -18.63
C LYS A 36 -8.53 -0.26 -19.67
N ASP A 37 -7.64 -1.12 -19.23
CA ASP A 37 -7.02 -2.14 -20.08
C ASP A 37 -7.07 -3.52 -19.42
N GLY A 38 -6.46 -3.69 -18.25
CA GLY A 38 -6.46 -4.99 -17.60
C GLY A 38 -5.44 -5.24 -16.50
N ILE A 39 -5.30 -6.51 -16.17
CA ILE A 39 -4.34 -7.04 -15.19
C ILE A 39 -3.38 -7.95 -15.94
N TYR A 40 -2.10 -7.79 -15.63
CA TYR A 40 -1.00 -8.49 -16.26
C TYR A 40 -0.19 -9.23 -15.22
N SER A 41 0.31 -10.41 -15.56
CA SER A 41 1.37 -11.09 -14.83
C SER A 41 2.64 -11.08 -15.64
N TYR A 42 3.75 -10.81 -14.96
CA TYR A 42 5.08 -10.87 -15.53
C TYR A 42 5.88 -11.98 -14.85
N ASP A 43 6.45 -12.85 -15.66
CA ASP A 43 7.30 -13.96 -15.25
C ASP A 43 8.77 -13.58 -15.42
N LEU A 44 9.49 -13.46 -14.30
CA LEU A 44 10.86 -12.98 -14.31
C LEU A 44 11.84 -13.99 -14.93
N GLN A 45 11.54 -15.28 -14.85
CA GLN A 45 12.41 -16.34 -15.37
C GLN A 45 12.38 -16.36 -16.89
N ASN A 46 11.19 -16.24 -17.48
CA ASN A 46 10.99 -16.31 -18.92
C ASN A 46 11.02 -14.95 -19.62
N ASP A 47 11.02 -13.86 -18.85
CA ASP A 47 10.91 -12.48 -19.34
C ASP A 47 9.66 -12.25 -20.19
N THR A 48 8.54 -12.81 -19.73
CA THR A 48 7.27 -12.77 -20.48
C THR A 48 6.16 -12.11 -19.68
N THR A 49 5.36 -11.30 -20.38
CA THR A 49 4.13 -10.70 -19.87
C THR A 49 2.92 -11.44 -20.42
N LYS A 50 1.95 -11.75 -19.55
CA LYS A 50 0.65 -12.32 -19.91
C LYS A 50 -0.48 -11.48 -19.35
N LYS A 51 -1.44 -11.08 -20.20
CA LYS A 51 -2.70 -10.47 -19.74
C LYS A 51 -3.59 -11.54 -19.12
N ILE A 52 -4.01 -11.34 -17.88
CA ILE A 52 -4.86 -12.25 -17.10
C ILE A 52 -6.33 -11.86 -17.23
N TYR A 53 -6.61 -10.56 -17.18
CA TYR A 53 -7.96 -10.02 -17.10
C TYR A 53 -8.04 -8.73 -17.91
N SER A 54 -9.15 -8.52 -18.61
CA SER A 54 -9.43 -7.32 -19.40
C SER A 54 -10.63 -6.58 -18.82
N THR A 55 -10.56 -5.24 -18.80
CA THR A 55 -11.63 -4.39 -18.28
C THR A 55 -11.53 -2.99 -18.85
N ASP A 56 -12.65 -2.29 -18.98
CA ASP A 56 -12.73 -0.88 -19.33
C ASP A 56 -12.83 0.04 -18.09
N LYS A 57 -12.82 -0.56 -16.89
CA LYS A 57 -12.92 0.14 -15.60
C LYS A 57 -11.58 0.67 -15.10
N VAL A 58 -11.65 1.69 -14.24
CA VAL A 58 -10.52 2.28 -13.50
C VAL A 58 -10.35 1.53 -12.18
N PHE A 59 -9.13 1.12 -11.85
CA PHE A 59 -8.78 0.45 -10.60
C PHE A 59 -8.51 1.46 -9.48
N LEU A 60 -8.84 1.07 -8.25
CA LEU A 60 -8.52 1.86 -7.06
C LEU A 60 -7.08 1.60 -6.60
N ASN A 61 -6.31 2.69 -6.40
CA ASN A 61 -4.84 2.68 -6.15
C ASN A 61 -4.37 1.96 -4.88
N ASP A 62 -5.26 1.59 -3.97
CA ASP A 62 -4.92 0.96 -2.68
C ASP A 62 -5.67 -0.36 -2.48
N LYS A 63 -6.36 -0.86 -3.52
CA LYS A 63 -7.31 -1.98 -3.44
C LYS A 63 -6.94 -3.15 -4.35
N VAL A 64 -5.67 -3.22 -4.73
CA VAL A 64 -5.08 -4.40 -5.37
C VAL A 64 -4.29 -5.14 -4.31
N ALA A 65 -4.66 -6.37 -3.99
CA ALA A 65 -3.99 -7.18 -2.96
C ALA A 65 -4.22 -8.67 -3.21
N PHE A 66 -3.28 -9.52 -2.82
CA PHE A 66 -3.47 -10.96 -2.87
C PHE A 66 -4.25 -11.43 -1.64
N LEU A 67 -5.33 -12.18 -1.86
CA LEU A 67 -6.01 -12.93 -0.79
C LEU A 67 -5.24 -14.20 -0.44
N ASN A 68 -4.62 -14.82 -1.45
CA ASN A 68 -3.72 -15.96 -1.33
C ASN A 68 -2.77 -15.99 -2.55
N ASP A 69 -2.01 -17.07 -2.73
CA ASP A 69 -1.03 -17.23 -3.82
C ASP A 69 -1.63 -17.27 -5.24
N THR A 70 -2.95 -17.43 -5.37
CA THR A 70 -3.65 -17.54 -6.66
C THR A 70 -4.77 -16.54 -6.86
N VAL A 71 -5.30 -15.93 -5.80
CA VAL A 71 -6.46 -15.04 -5.87
C VAL A 71 -6.03 -13.60 -5.58
N LEU A 72 -6.20 -12.75 -6.58
CA LEU A 72 -6.01 -11.31 -6.50
C LEU A 72 -7.34 -10.62 -6.27
N ILE A 73 -7.41 -9.73 -5.28
CA ILE A 73 -8.51 -8.80 -5.07
C ILE A 73 -8.18 -7.52 -5.84
N VAL A 74 -9.13 -7.04 -6.63
CA VAL A 74 -9.08 -5.71 -7.26
C VAL A 74 -10.35 -4.93 -6.96
N GLY A 75 -10.22 -3.64 -6.68
CA GLY A 75 -11.33 -2.73 -6.44
C GLY A 75 -11.56 -1.76 -7.60
N TYR A 76 -12.81 -1.41 -7.85
CA TYR A 76 -13.20 -0.29 -8.71
C TYR A 76 -14.28 0.55 -8.04
N GLN A 77 -14.33 1.83 -8.40
CA GLN A 77 -15.37 2.74 -7.92
C GLN A 77 -16.37 3.02 -9.04
N ASN A 78 -17.65 2.99 -8.69
CA ASN A 78 -18.71 3.46 -9.58
C ASN A 78 -18.72 5.00 -9.66
N PRO A 79 -19.33 5.57 -10.72
CA PRO A 79 -19.58 7.00 -10.79
C PRO A 79 -20.30 7.50 -9.54
N VAL A 80 -19.91 8.69 -9.08
CA VAL A 80 -20.52 9.36 -7.93
C VAL A 80 -21.92 9.80 -8.33
N ARG A 81 -22.90 9.59 -7.45
CA ARG A 81 -24.25 10.14 -7.60
C ARG A 81 -24.46 11.22 -6.52
N HIS A 82 -24.82 12.42 -6.96
CA HIS A 82 -25.11 13.55 -6.10
C HIS A 82 -26.62 13.73 -5.96
N GLU A 83 -27.11 13.89 -4.73
CA GLU A 83 -28.51 14.18 -4.45
C GLU A 83 -28.64 15.32 -3.44
N LYS A 84 -29.75 16.07 -3.52
CA LYS A 84 -30.09 17.11 -2.54
C LYS A 84 -31.33 16.66 -1.79
N GLN A 85 -31.29 16.68 -0.47
CA GLN A 85 -32.41 16.29 0.38
C GLN A 85 -32.81 17.45 1.30
N GLU A 86 -34.11 17.71 1.41
CA GLU A 86 -34.61 18.69 2.37
C GLU A 86 -34.63 18.09 3.77
N ARG A 87 -34.00 18.78 4.73
CA ARG A 87 -34.09 18.45 6.15
C ARG A 87 -34.67 19.63 6.91
N LYS A 88 -35.62 19.32 7.80
CA LYS A 88 -36.11 20.27 8.79
C LYS A 88 -35.09 20.38 9.93
N ALA A 89 -34.39 21.51 9.98
CA ALA A 89 -33.40 21.81 11.00
C ALA A 89 -34.05 22.46 12.22
N TYR A 90 -33.69 21.95 13.41
CA TYR A 90 -34.08 22.49 14.70
C TYR A 90 -32.81 23.03 15.37
N SER A 91 -32.46 24.30 15.12
CA SER A 91 -31.27 24.90 15.72
C SER A 91 -31.59 25.38 17.14
N LYS A 92 -30.86 24.88 18.15
CA LYS A 92 -30.71 25.56 19.44
C LYS A 92 -29.34 26.23 19.44
N TYR A 93 -29.29 27.55 19.27
CA TYR A 93 -28.03 28.29 19.44
C TYR A 93 -27.75 28.47 20.93
N LEU A 94 -26.54 28.14 21.37
CA LEU A 94 -25.99 28.60 22.63
C LEU A 94 -25.28 29.92 22.37
N TYR A 95 -25.99 31.04 22.54
CA TYR A 95 -25.36 32.35 22.46
C TYR A 95 -24.66 32.66 23.79
N ARG A 96 -23.32 32.69 23.80
CA ARG A 96 -22.56 33.20 24.95
C ARG A 96 -22.33 34.70 24.74
N ALA A 97 -23.18 35.53 25.32
CA ALA A 97 -22.87 36.94 25.48
C ALA A 97 -21.70 37.07 26.48
N ALA A 98 -20.78 38.00 26.24
CA ALA A 98 -19.68 38.32 27.16
C ALA A 98 -20.25 38.95 28.45
N GLY A 99 -20.73 38.10 29.37
CA GLY A 99 -21.46 38.51 30.57
C GLY A 99 -22.53 37.50 30.99
N ASP A 100 -22.10 36.28 31.32
CA ASP A 100 -22.75 35.29 32.19
C ASP A 100 -24.24 34.96 32.02
N SER A 101 -24.78 35.05 30.81
CA SER A 101 -26.12 34.51 30.51
C SER A 101 -26.15 33.83 29.14
N THR A 102 -26.27 32.49 29.16
CA THR A 102 -26.64 31.69 27.99
C THR A 102 -28.14 31.81 27.78
N PHE A 103 -28.54 32.50 26.71
CA PHE A 103 -29.93 32.51 26.25
C PHE A 103 -30.14 31.34 25.29
N ILE A 104 -31.17 30.53 25.54
CA ILE A 104 -31.68 29.53 24.59
C ILE A 104 -32.79 30.21 23.81
N THR A 105 -32.57 30.49 22.53
CA THR A 105 -33.63 30.96 21.64
C THR A 105 -34.26 29.77 20.92
N ASP A 106 -35.56 29.56 21.12
CA ASP A 106 -36.34 28.57 20.36
C ASP A 106 -36.66 29.15 18.97
N ASN A 107 -35.73 29.03 18.03
CA ASN A 107 -36.03 29.37 16.65
C ASN A 107 -37.05 28.37 16.09
N PRO A 108 -38.07 28.83 15.35
CA PRO A 108 -38.96 27.92 14.65
C PRO A 108 -38.13 27.07 13.67
N PRO A 109 -38.48 25.80 13.48
CA PRO A 109 -37.75 24.95 12.57
C PRO A 109 -37.77 25.50 11.15
N TYR A 110 -36.62 25.49 10.50
CA TYR A 110 -36.47 25.92 9.11
C TYR A 110 -36.07 24.73 8.23
N ILE A 111 -36.32 24.82 6.93
CA ILE A 111 -35.89 23.82 5.95
C ILE A 111 -34.48 24.19 5.50
N THR A 112 -33.56 23.25 5.57
CA THR A 112 -32.23 23.32 4.97
C THR A 112 -32.12 22.25 3.89
N ILE A 113 -31.26 22.47 2.91
CA ILE A 113 -30.91 21.46 1.90
C ILE A 113 -29.60 20.82 2.33
N GLU A 114 -29.56 19.50 2.40
CA GLU A 114 -28.35 18.73 2.62
C GLU A 114 -27.90 18.11 1.29
N GLU A 115 -26.60 18.16 1.04
CA GLU A 115 -25.98 17.54 -0.12
C GLU A 115 -25.49 16.13 0.27
N HIS A 116 -25.90 15.15 -0.53
CA HIS A 116 -25.56 13.75 -0.35
C HIS A 116 -24.71 13.26 -1.52
N ASP A 117 -23.56 12.68 -1.19
CA ASP A 117 -22.73 11.95 -2.15
C ASP A 117 -22.90 10.46 -1.92
N PHE A 118 -23.30 9.74 -2.98
CA PHE A 118 -23.36 8.30 -2.99
C PHE A 118 -22.23 7.73 -3.84
N VAL A 119 -21.47 6.83 -3.25
CA VAL A 119 -20.35 6.15 -3.90
C VAL A 119 -20.43 4.67 -3.61
N THR A 120 -20.27 3.83 -4.64
CA THR A 120 -20.13 2.38 -4.44
C THR A 120 -18.76 1.95 -4.92
N GLU A 121 -17.99 1.35 -4.02
CA GLU A 121 -16.82 0.55 -4.38
C GLU A 121 -17.24 -0.91 -4.54
N GLN A 122 -16.72 -1.58 -5.56
CA GLN A 122 -16.91 -3.02 -5.75
C GLN A 122 -15.56 -3.72 -5.90
N TYR A 123 -15.47 -4.89 -5.29
CA TYR A 123 -14.24 -5.68 -5.18
C TYR A 123 -14.44 -7.04 -5.81
N PHE A 124 -13.42 -7.45 -6.57
CA PHE A 124 -13.43 -8.64 -7.41
C PHE A 124 -12.28 -9.53 -7.00
N ALA A 125 -12.60 -10.78 -6.67
CA ALA A 125 -11.61 -11.83 -6.51
C ALA A 125 -11.37 -12.48 -7.86
N ILE A 126 -10.13 -12.42 -8.34
CA ILE A 126 -9.69 -12.91 -9.64
C ILE A 126 -8.65 -14.01 -9.41
N ASN A 127 -8.96 -15.22 -9.85
CA ASN A 127 -7.99 -16.30 -9.87
C ASN A 127 -7.02 -16.09 -11.04
N ILE A 128 -5.76 -15.81 -10.73
CA ILE A 128 -4.75 -15.45 -11.73
C ILE A 128 -4.33 -16.60 -12.63
N SER A 129 -4.62 -17.85 -12.24
CA SER A 129 -4.24 -19.03 -13.02
C SER A 129 -5.18 -19.29 -14.20
N ASN A 130 -6.48 -19.05 -14.01
CA ASN A 130 -7.51 -19.35 -15.00
C ASN A 130 -8.35 -18.12 -15.42
N GLY A 131 -8.14 -16.97 -14.80
CA GLY A 131 -8.87 -15.73 -15.08
C GLY A 131 -10.30 -15.70 -14.53
N HIS A 132 -10.78 -16.76 -13.87
CA HIS A 132 -12.11 -16.78 -13.27
C HIS A 132 -12.21 -15.72 -12.18
N PHE A 133 -13.31 -14.97 -12.16
CA PHE A 133 -13.52 -13.93 -11.17
C PHE A 133 -14.95 -13.89 -10.64
N TYR A 134 -15.11 -13.35 -9.45
CA TYR A 134 -16.41 -13.06 -8.85
C TYR A 134 -16.36 -11.79 -8.02
N LYS A 135 -17.50 -11.11 -7.89
CA LYS A 135 -17.63 -9.98 -6.98
C LYS A 135 -17.64 -10.50 -5.55
N CYS A 136 -16.64 -10.15 -4.75
CA CYS A 136 -16.48 -10.66 -3.39
C CYS A 136 -16.91 -9.65 -2.32
N LYS A 137 -16.93 -8.35 -2.63
CA LYS A 137 -17.30 -7.31 -1.67
C LYS A 137 -17.83 -6.06 -2.37
N THR A 138 -18.76 -5.36 -1.71
CA THR A 138 -19.16 -3.98 -2.06
C THR A 138 -19.13 -3.11 -0.82
N ILE A 139 -18.77 -1.85 -1.00
CA ILE A 139 -18.84 -0.83 0.04
C ILE A 139 -19.63 0.33 -0.52
N ASP A 140 -20.83 0.53 0.01
CA ASP A 140 -21.72 1.63 -0.35
C ASP A 140 -21.50 2.75 0.68
N PHE A 141 -21.16 3.94 0.20
CA PHE A 141 -20.98 5.15 0.98
C PHE A 141 -22.13 6.10 0.71
N GLU A 142 -22.69 6.66 1.78
CA GLU A 142 -23.57 7.83 1.76
C GLU A 142 -22.94 8.88 2.66
N HIS A 143 -22.42 9.93 2.05
CA HIS A 143 -21.82 11.05 2.75
C HIS A 143 -22.78 12.23 2.77
N ILE A 144 -23.05 12.73 3.96
CA ILE A 144 -23.84 13.94 4.19
C ILE A 144 -22.84 15.05 4.50
N GLU A 145 -22.80 16.08 3.66
CA GLU A 145 -21.82 17.15 3.73
C GLU A 145 -21.67 17.72 5.16
N HIS A 146 -20.42 17.80 5.63
CA HIS A 146 -20.03 18.29 6.97
C HIS A 146 -20.66 17.58 8.18
N SER A 147 -21.21 16.38 7.98
CA SER A 147 -21.99 15.70 9.03
C SER A 147 -21.53 14.27 9.25
N THR A 148 -21.99 13.34 8.43
CA THR A 148 -21.82 11.91 8.67
C THR A 148 -21.49 11.17 7.40
N LEU A 149 -20.65 10.15 7.54
CA LEU A 149 -20.46 9.13 6.53
C LEU A 149 -21.13 7.84 7.00
N LYS A 150 -22.14 7.39 6.26
CA LYS A 150 -22.72 6.06 6.42
C LYS A 150 -22.03 5.11 5.45
N ILE A 151 -21.67 3.93 5.94
CA ILE A 151 -20.94 2.91 5.20
C ILE A 151 -21.72 1.61 5.33
N CYS A 152 -22.10 1.01 4.20
CA CYS A 152 -22.70 -0.31 4.13
C CYS A 152 -21.74 -1.26 3.39
N THR A 153 -21.15 -2.19 4.13
CA THR A 153 -20.29 -3.23 3.56
C THR A 153 -21.07 -4.52 3.36
N LYS A 154 -20.99 -5.11 2.17
CA LYS A 154 -21.55 -6.43 1.87
C LYS A 154 -20.46 -7.33 1.35
N GLU A 155 -20.39 -8.55 1.87
CA GLU A 155 -19.49 -9.60 1.39
C GLU A 155 -20.28 -10.69 0.69
N PHE A 156 -19.71 -11.23 -0.39
CA PHE A 156 -20.41 -12.13 -1.30
C PHE A 156 -19.66 -13.45 -1.45
N SER A 157 -20.42 -14.53 -1.51
CA SER A 157 -19.93 -15.85 -1.95
C SER A 157 -19.57 -15.85 -3.43
N MET A 158 -18.88 -16.90 -3.89
CA MET A 158 -18.57 -17.11 -5.31
C MET A 158 -19.83 -17.15 -6.20
N ASN A 159 -20.97 -17.59 -5.66
CA ASN A 159 -22.25 -17.64 -6.36
C ASN A 159 -23.02 -16.30 -6.33
N GLY A 160 -22.46 -15.26 -5.71
CA GLY A 160 -23.09 -13.93 -5.62
C GLY A 160 -24.08 -13.75 -4.46
N ASN A 161 -24.27 -14.76 -3.58
CA ASN A 161 -25.09 -14.61 -2.38
C ASN A 161 -24.37 -13.75 -1.33
N VAL A 162 -25.11 -12.87 -0.65
CA VAL A 162 -24.59 -12.06 0.47
C VAL A 162 -24.32 -12.98 1.67
N LEU A 163 -23.07 -13.02 2.12
CA LEU A 163 -22.62 -13.77 3.29
C LEU A 163 -22.67 -12.93 4.55
N HIS A 164 -22.24 -11.67 4.45
CA HIS A 164 -22.17 -10.75 5.57
C HIS A 164 -22.59 -9.35 5.13
N LYS A 165 -23.21 -8.60 6.06
CA LYS A 165 -23.57 -7.20 5.90
C LYS A 165 -23.24 -6.45 7.18
N THR A 166 -22.49 -5.36 7.05
CA THR A 166 -22.14 -4.47 8.17
C THR A 166 -22.52 -3.05 7.79
N ASP A 167 -23.27 -2.39 8.67
CA ASP A 167 -23.60 -0.97 8.54
C ASP A 167 -22.80 -0.19 9.60
N THR A 168 -22.18 0.92 9.22
CA THR A 168 -21.34 1.75 10.09
C THR A 168 -21.65 3.21 9.83
N THR A 169 -21.58 4.04 10.86
CA THR A 169 -21.73 5.49 10.73
C THR A 169 -20.63 6.16 11.52
N ILE A 170 -19.94 7.09 10.87
CA ILE A 170 -18.89 7.89 11.48
C ILE A 170 -19.16 9.37 11.24
N LEU A 171 -18.68 10.21 12.16
CA LEU A 171 -18.63 11.65 11.93
C LEU A 171 -17.53 11.94 10.91
N CYS A 172 -17.87 12.72 9.89
CA CYS A 172 -16.98 12.99 8.77
C CYS A 172 -17.07 14.45 8.39
N GLY A 173 -15.99 15.21 8.59
CA GLY A 173 -15.99 16.65 8.38
C GLY A 173 -15.71 17.09 6.94
N GLY A 174 -15.24 16.20 6.07
CA GLY A 174 -14.81 16.58 4.73
C GLY A 174 -14.64 15.43 3.73
N THR A 175 -14.68 15.84 2.46
CA THR A 175 -14.45 15.02 1.26
C THR A 175 -13.23 15.52 0.51
N SER A 176 -12.57 14.61 -0.21
CA SER A 176 -11.58 14.99 -1.21
C SER A 176 -11.85 14.22 -2.49
N HIS A 177 -11.85 14.92 -3.63
CA HIS A 177 -12.10 14.35 -4.94
C HIS A 177 -10.78 14.12 -5.67
N THR A 178 -10.64 12.96 -6.30
CA THR A 178 -9.49 12.61 -7.13
C THR A 178 -9.98 11.99 -8.45
N SER A 179 -9.12 11.88 -9.46
CA SER A 179 -9.46 11.15 -10.69
C SER A 179 -9.77 9.67 -10.47
N LYS A 180 -9.42 9.13 -9.29
CA LYS A 180 -9.66 7.73 -8.91
C LYS A 180 -10.80 7.55 -7.93
N GLY A 181 -11.50 8.62 -7.54
CA GLY A 181 -12.61 8.51 -6.62
C GLY A 181 -12.73 9.61 -5.58
N ILE A 182 -13.72 9.46 -4.71
CA ILE A 182 -13.91 10.31 -3.54
C ILE A 182 -13.29 9.61 -2.33
N ARG A 183 -12.48 10.34 -1.57
CA ARG A 183 -12.01 9.90 -0.26
C ARG A 183 -12.74 10.70 0.81
N PHE A 184 -13.38 9.98 1.72
CA PHE A 184 -14.07 10.55 2.86
C PHE A 184 -13.16 10.58 4.09
N CYS A 185 -13.25 11.64 4.90
CA CYS A 185 -12.62 11.74 6.22
C CYS A 185 -11.08 11.60 6.22
N ASN A 186 -10.43 12.15 5.19
CA ASN A 186 -9.09 11.78 4.76
C ASN A 186 -7.94 12.52 5.49
N ASP A 187 -7.91 12.49 6.82
CA ASP A 187 -6.79 13.08 7.59
C ASP A 187 -5.62 12.11 7.78
N GLU A 188 -5.88 10.79 7.79
CA GLU A 188 -4.84 9.80 8.08
C GLU A 188 -4.06 9.34 6.83
N GLY A 189 -4.59 9.47 5.61
CA GLY A 189 -4.07 8.70 4.47
C GLY A 189 -2.77 9.21 3.81
N ARG A 190 -2.44 10.50 3.90
CA ARG A 190 -1.34 11.06 3.07
C ARG A 190 0.05 10.84 3.66
N PHE A 191 0.15 10.81 4.99
CA PHE A 191 1.44 10.69 5.71
C PHE A 191 1.47 9.49 6.64
N TYR A 192 0.62 8.50 6.31
CA TYR A 192 0.56 7.23 6.98
C TYR A 192 0.72 6.11 5.96
N SER A 193 1.60 5.18 6.25
CA SER A 193 1.70 3.94 5.48
C SER A 193 2.21 2.82 6.37
N LYS A 194 1.85 1.59 6.02
CA LYS A 194 2.23 0.39 6.77
C LYS A 194 2.92 -0.60 5.84
N SER A 195 3.93 -1.28 6.35
CA SER A 195 4.43 -2.50 5.72
C SER A 195 3.47 -3.66 5.96
N GLU A 196 3.69 -4.74 5.23
CA GLU A 196 3.27 -6.08 5.61
C GLU A 196 3.73 -6.45 7.03
N THR A 197 3.03 -7.41 7.64
CA THR A 197 3.43 -7.99 8.92
C THR A 197 4.33 -9.20 8.69
N VAL A 198 5.54 -9.17 9.23
CA VAL A 198 6.51 -10.27 9.15
C VAL A 198 6.98 -10.59 10.57
N ASN A 199 6.84 -11.84 11.00
CA ASN A 199 7.22 -12.29 12.35
C ASN A 199 6.61 -11.42 13.47
N ASN A 200 5.31 -11.10 13.36
CA ASN A 200 4.57 -10.19 14.25
C ASN A 200 5.08 -8.74 14.31
N LYS A 201 5.94 -8.35 13.37
CA LYS A 201 6.46 -6.98 13.23
C LYS A 201 5.80 -6.28 12.05
N GLN A 202 5.50 -5.01 12.21
CA GLN A 202 5.06 -4.12 11.13
C GLN A 202 5.80 -2.79 11.27
N ILE A 203 6.17 -2.18 10.14
CA ILE A 203 6.73 -0.82 10.13
C ILE A 203 5.64 0.14 9.71
N ILE A 204 5.50 1.22 10.46
CA ILE A 204 4.54 2.29 10.24
C ILE A 204 5.32 3.56 9.95
N SER A 205 4.98 4.23 8.85
CA SER A 205 5.33 5.62 8.63
C SER A 205 4.20 6.49 9.17
N LYS A 206 4.54 7.47 10.02
CA LYS A 206 3.60 8.50 10.49
C LYS A 206 4.32 9.83 10.63
N GLU A 207 3.77 10.88 10.02
CA GLU A 207 4.31 12.25 10.11
C GLU A 207 5.81 12.32 9.71
N GLY A 208 6.18 11.53 8.69
CA GLY A 208 7.55 11.46 8.19
C GLY A 208 8.52 10.64 9.04
N ASN A 209 8.11 10.09 10.20
CA ASN A 209 8.92 9.18 11.03
C ASN A 209 8.61 7.72 10.71
N LEU A 210 9.51 6.80 11.09
CA LEU A 210 9.23 5.35 11.10
C LEU A 210 9.14 4.79 12.51
N TYR A 211 8.15 3.94 12.71
CA TYR A 211 7.86 3.21 13.93
C TYR A 211 7.83 1.72 13.62
N GLN A 212 8.33 0.91 14.54
CA GLN A 212 8.12 -0.53 14.55
C GLN A 212 7.00 -0.83 15.52
N GLN A 213 5.96 -1.49 15.02
CA GLN A 213 4.88 -2.03 15.82
C GLN A 213 5.09 -3.53 15.99
N GLU A 214 5.09 -3.98 17.25
CA GLU A 214 5.05 -5.39 17.64
C GLU A 214 3.94 -5.56 18.67
N GLU A 215 2.96 -6.40 18.36
CA GLU A 215 1.76 -6.59 19.19
C GLU A 215 1.06 -5.24 19.49
N ASN A 216 1.07 -4.82 20.75
CA ASN A 216 0.48 -3.57 21.24
C ASN A 216 1.52 -2.49 21.56
N THR A 217 2.79 -2.71 21.17
CA THR A 217 3.88 -1.76 21.42
C THR A 217 4.29 -1.08 20.12
N GLU A 218 4.47 0.23 20.19
CA GLU A 218 5.00 1.03 19.09
C GLU A 218 6.30 1.69 19.55
N LYS A 219 7.37 1.51 18.76
CA LYS A 219 8.69 2.08 19.03
C LYS A 219 9.16 2.86 17.81
N MET A 220 9.48 4.13 17.98
CA MET A 220 10.13 4.92 16.92
C MET A 220 11.53 4.33 16.63
N ILE A 221 11.75 3.92 15.38
CA ILE A 221 13.03 3.35 14.92
C ILE A 221 13.81 4.36 14.09
N LEU A 222 13.14 5.34 13.49
CA LEU A 222 13.79 6.37 12.71
C LEU A 222 13.04 7.70 12.77
N LYS A 223 13.64 8.67 13.47
CA LYS A 223 13.14 10.04 13.56
C LYS A 223 13.54 10.86 12.34
N PHE A 224 12.59 11.62 11.79
CA PHE A 224 12.87 12.66 10.80
C PHE A 224 13.21 13.96 11.52
N ASN A 225 14.43 14.46 11.27
CA ASN A 225 14.94 15.68 11.91
C ASN A 225 14.72 16.94 11.05
N GLY A 226 14.12 16.80 9.86
CA GLY A 226 13.78 17.93 9.01
C GLY A 226 12.46 18.59 9.43
N HIS A 227 12.14 19.69 8.76
CA HIS A 227 10.81 20.29 8.88
C HIS A 227 9.79 19.43 8.12
N PHE A 228 8.90 18.77 8.86
CA PHE A 228 7.77 18.05 8.30
C PHE A 228 6.73 19.07 7.82
N GLU A 229 6.48 19.12 6.51
CA GLU A 229 5.47 20.01 5.93
C GLU A 229 4.32 19.18 5.37
N PRO A 230 3.13 19.17 6.02
CA PRO A 230 1.97 18.39 5.59
C PRO A 230 1.46 18.74 4.17
N LYS A 231 1.92 19.85 3.58
CA LYS A 231 1.51 20.24 2.24
C LYS A 231 2.27 19.47 1.15
N PHE A 232 3.59 19.32 1.31
CA PHE A 232 4.47 18.73 0.30
C PHE A 232 4.98 17.35 0.67
N GLY A 233 4.97 17.00 1.96
CA GLY A 233 5.54 15.77 2.47
C GLY A 233 7.07 15.84 2.54
N SER A 234 7.62 15.45 3.68
CA SER A 234 9.04 15.24 3.88
C SER A 234 9.22 14.16 4.95
N GLY A 235 10.30 13.40 4.90
CA GLY A 235 10.54 12.28 5.80
C GLY A 235 10.50 10.93 5.12
N TYR A 236 10.12 9.89 5.86
CA TYR A 236 10.21 8.49 5.44
C TYR A 236 8.82 7.89 5.21
N PHE A 237 8.61 7.25 4.06
CA PHE A 237 7.31 6.77 3.58
C PHE A 237 7.41 5.39 2.94
N SER A 238 6.27 4.74 2.74
CA SER A 238 6.11 3.45 2.08
C SER A 238 7.10 2.38 2.59
N PRO A 239 7.11 2.09 3.91
CA PRO A 239 7.99 1.06 4.44
C PRO A 239 7.54 -0.33 3.97
N THR A 240 8.50 -1.20 3.66
CA THR A 240 8.29 -2.64 3.40
C THR A 240 9.36 -3.43 4.16
N LEU A 241 8.95 -4.54 4.76
CA LEU A 241 9.82 -5.44 5.50
C LEU A 241 10.39 -6.49 4.55
N SER A 242 11.69 -6.76 4.69
CA SER A 242 12.28 -7.95 4.08
C SER A 242 11.55 -9.21 4.55
N PRO A 243 11.46 -10.28 3.73
CA PRO A 243 10.75 -11.51 4.10
C PRO A 243 11.28 -12.20 5.36
N ASN A 244 12.53 -11.90 5.78
CA ASN A 244 13.12 -12.40 7.02
C ASN A 244 12.89 -11.47 8.22
N GLY A 245 12.29 -10.30 8.02
CA GLY A 245 11.97 -9.30 9.04
C GLY A 245 13.18 -8.56 9.63
N LYS A 246 14.38 -8.67 9.02
CA LYS A 246 15.62 -8.07 9.55
C LYS A 246 15.91 -6.68 8.99
N ASN A 247 15.49 -6.44 7.76
CA ASN A 247 15.66 -5.16 7.08
C ASN A 247 14.30 -4.55 6.73
N VAL A 248 14.26 -3.23 6.67
CA VAL A 248 13.16 -2.44 6.12
C VAL A 248 13.67 -1.60 4.97
N THR A 249 12.92 -1.49 3.88
CA THR A 249 13.16 -0.43 2.90
C THR A 249 12.08 0.61 2.98
N TYR A 250 12.44 1.86 2.70
CA TYR A 250 11.55 3.00 2.74
C TYR A 250 11.99 4.04 1.73
N GLN A 251 11.03 4.85 1.28
CA GLN A 251 11.29 6.04 0.50
C GLN A 251 11.61 7.20 1.45
N TYR A 252 12.72 7.89 1.20
CA TYR A 252 13.02 9.18 1.82
C TYR A 252 12.66 10.31 0.86
N ILE A 253 11.88 11.28 1.35
CA ILE A 253 11.53 12.51 0.64
C ILE A 253 12.18 13.68 1.37
N ALA A 254 13.11 14.35 0.70
CA ALA A 254 13.88 15.46 1.28
C ALA A 254 13.05 16.73 1.53
N GLY A 255 11.89 16.85 0.86
CA GLY A 255 10.99 18.01 0.89
C GLY A 255 11.07 18.85 -0.38
N PHE A 256 10.15 19.82 -0.50
CA PHE A 256 10.01 20.66 -1.69
C PHE A 256 11.33 21.43 -1.97
N LEU A 257 11.82 21.35 -3.21
CA LEU A 257 13.07 21.99 -3.70
C LEU A 257 14.38 21.44 -3.13
N LYS A 258 14.37 20.32 -2.40
CA LYS A 258 15.59 19.67 -1.92
C LYS A 258 15.90 18.39 -2.71
N ASN A 259 17.16 18.27 -3.09
CA ASN A 259 17.71 17.06 -3.67
C ASN A 259 17.99 16.02 -2.57
N GLY A 260 18.16 14.77 -2.97
CA GLY A 260 18.51 13.65 -2.09
C GLY A 260 17.33 12.78 -1.67
N SER A 261 16.20 12.86 -2.36
CA SER A 261 15.14 11.85 -2.20
C SER A 261 15.64 10.52 -2.79
N ALA A 262 15.47 9.42 -2.08
CA ALA A 262 16.02 8.13 -2.47
C ALA A 262 15.30 6.99 -1.76
N ILE A 263 15.53 5.75 -2.21
CA ILE A 263 15.10 4.55 -1.50
C ILE A 263 16.28 4.03 -0.68
N PHE A 264 16.04 3.81 0.61
CA PHE A 264 17.02 3.28 1.54
C PHE A 264 16.60 1.92 2.05
N GLU A 265 17.58 1.12 2.44
CA GLU A 265 17.43 -0.05 3.30
C GLU A 265 18.02 0.26 4.67
N MET A 266 17.36 -0.19 5.74
CA MET A 266 17.87 -0.12 7.10
C MET A 266 17.80 -1.50 7.74
N ASN A 267 18.89 -1.91 8.36
CA ASN A 267 18.91 -3.07 9.23
C ASN A 267 18.30 -2.70 10.59
N LEU A 268 17.30 -3.45 11.04
CA LEU A 268 16.53 -3.16 12.25
C LEU A 268 17.29 -3.48 13.55
N GLU A 269 18.31 -4.34 13.49
CA GLU A 269 19.13 -4.70 14.65
C GLU A 269 20.27 -3.67 14.86
N THR A 270 20.96 -3.28 13.80
CA THR A 270 22.14 -2.40 13.86
C THR A 270 21.82 -0.92 13.62
N ASN A 271 20.64 -0.60 13.10
CA ASN A 271 20.24 0.72 12.59
C ASN A 271 21.14 1.25 11.44
N SER A 272 21.94 0.40 10.82
CA SER A 272 22.75 0.78 9.66
C SER A 272 21.85 1.01 8.46
N LYS A 273 22.09 2.11 7.72
CA LYS A 273 21.33 2.50 6.54
C LYS A 273 22.20 2.42 5.30
N THR A 274 21.61 2.05 4.18
CA THR A 274 22.28 2.02 2.88
C THR A 274 21.33 2.55 1.83
N GLU A 275 21.80 3.49 1.02
CA GLU A 275 21.07 3.94 -0.16
C GLU A 275 21.04 2.80 -1.19
N LEU A 276 19.85 2.42 -1.65
CA LEU A 276 19.69 1.40 -2.67
C LEU A 276 19.64 2.00 -4.07
N ILE A 277 18.95 3.13 -4.20
CA ILE A 277 18.75 3.84 -5.45
C ILE A 277 18.35 5.29 -5.17
N GLY A 278 18.91 6.21 -5.96
CA GLY A 278 18.76 7.65 -5.78
C GLY A 278 17.42 8.21 -6.26
N GLU A 279 17.46 9.44 -6.77
CA GLU A 279 16.28 10.26 -7.04
C GLU A 279 15.31 9.69 -8.10
N GLY A 280 14.04 10.05 -7.92
CA GLY A 280 12.96 9.76 -8.85
C GLY A 280 12.26 8.41 -8.65
N TYR A 281 12.74 7.57 -7.73
CA TYR A 281 12.15 6.27 -7.42
C TYR A 281 11.34 6.30 -6.13
N PHE A 282 10.27 5.51 -6.06
CA PHE A 282 9.33 5.47 -4.94
C PHE A 282 8.62 4.12 -4.80
N ASP A 283 7.86 3.98 -3.69
CA ASP A 283 7.06 2.81 -3.32
C ASP A 283 7.79 1.45 -3.49
N PRO A 284 8.88 1.23 -2.72
CA PRO A 284 9.62 -0.03 -2.75
C PRO A 284 8.79 -1.19 -2.20
N LYS A 285 8.88 -2.37 -2.84
CA LYS A 285 8.28 -3.63 -2.36
C LYS A 285 9.26 -4.79 -2.50
N TYR A 286 9.53 -5.49 -1.40
CA TYR A 286 10.40 -6.68 -1.41
C TYR A 286 9.84 -7.82 -2.24
N SER A 287 10.70 -8.44 -3.02
CA SER A 287 10.42 -9.76 -3.58
C SER A 287 10.26 -10.79 -2.45
N PRO A 288 9.47 -11.85 -2.63
CA PRO A 288 9.30 -12.91 -1.64
C PRO A 288 10.59 -13.63 -1.21
N ASP A 289 11.68 -13.51 -1.98
CA ASP A 289 13.00 -14.04 -1.63
C ASP A 289 13.94 -13.01 -1.00
N GLY A 290 13.53 -11.74 -0.92
CA GLY A 290 14.29 -10.63 -0.33
C GLY A 290 15.48 -10.16 -1.16
N GLN A 291 15.67 -10.65 -2.39
CA GLN A 291 16.84 -10.33 -3.21
C GLN A 291 16.61 -9.14 -4.16
N LYS A 292 15.34 -8.77 -4.39
CA LYS A 292 14.93 -7.75 -5.35
C LYS A 292 13.91 -6.81 -4.72
N LEU A 293 13.84 -5.61 -5.29
CA LEU A 293 12.77 -4.65 -5.02
C LEU A 293 12.01 -4.36 -6.30
N LEU A 294 10.70 -4.28 -6.19
CA LEU A 294 9.86 -3.63 -7.17
C LEU A 294 9.73 -2.16 -6.77
N VAL A 295 10.01 -1.25 -7.70
CA VAL A 295 9.99 0.20 -7.47
C VAL A 295 9.30 0.90 -8.63
N ALA A 296 8.67 2.04 -8.37
CA ALA A 296 8.12 2.91 -9.39
C ALA A 296 9.03 4.10 -9.66
N LYS A 297 8.91 4.65 -10.87
CA LYS A 297 9.53 5.89 -11.33
C LYS A 297 8.54 6.65 -12.21
N ASN A 298 8.78 7.95 -12.40
CA ASN A 298 8.11 8.78 -13.40
C ASN A 298 6.58 8.65 -13.39
N GLN A 299 5.94 9.32 -12.44
CA GLN A 299 4.49 9.44 -12.45
C GLN A 299 4.07 10.38 -13.58
N HIS A 300 3.30 9.88 -14.55
CA HIS A 300 2.80 10.69 -15.67
C HIS A 300 1.33 10.39 -15.94
N GLN A 301 0.67 11.36 -16.59
CA GLN A 301 -0.74 11.27 -16.91
C GLN A 301 -0.93 10.47 -18.21
N ALA A 302 -1.64 9.35 -18.13
CA ALA A 302 -2.05 8.57 -19.29
C ALA A 302 -3.18 9.27 -20.05
N LYS A 303 -3.51 8.76 -21.26
CA LYS A 303 -4.58 9.29 -22.14
C LYS A 303 -5.96 9.44 -21.47
N ASN A 304 -6.19 8.75 -20.35
CA ASN A 304 -7.45 8.70 -19.62
C ASN A 304 -7.46 9.56 -18.33
N ASN A 305 -6.50 10.46 -18.16
CA ASN A 305 -6.30 11.23 -16.92
C ASN A 305 -6.01 10.37 -15.68
N THR A 306 -5.53 9.14 -15.90
CA THR A 306 -5.02 8.26 -14.84
C THR A 306 -3.52 8.49 -14.68
N LEU A 307 -3.01 8.39 -13.45
CA LEU A 307 -1.58 8.48 -13.18
C LEU A 307 -0.98 7.08 -13.30
N ILE A 308 -0.06 6.91 -14.26
CA ILE A 308 0.70 5.68 -14.48
C ILE A 308 2.15 5.91 -14.10
N ASN A 309 2.80 4.84 -13.64
CA ASN A 309 4.20 4.84 -13.25
C ASN A 309 4.99 3.87 -14.13
N ASP A 310 6.24 4.18 -14.43
CA ASP A 310 7.18 3.20 -14.94
C ASP A 310 7.59 2.27 -13.79
N ILE A 311 7.44 0.97 -13.95
CA ILE A 311 7.78 -0.02 -12.91
C ILE A 311 9.10 -0.72 -13.24
N TYR A 312 9.93 -0.87 -12.21
CA TYR A 312 11.27 -1.46 -12.31
C TYR A 312 11.50 -2.54 -11.26
N ILE A 313 12.30 -3.53 -11.62
CA ILE A 313 12.90 -4.47 -10.67
C ILE A 313 14.35 -4.04 -10.44
N LEU A 314 14.69 -3.78 -9.18
CA LEU A 314 16.04 -3.53 -8.70
C LEU A 314 16.60 -4.80 -8.08
N ASP A 315 17.73 -5.29 -8.57
CA ASP A 315 18.51 -6.31 -7.89
C ASP A 315 19.34 -5.67 -6.78
N ILE A 316 19.07 -6.03 -5.51
CA ILE A 316 19.60 -5.31 -4.34
C ILE A 316 21.13 -5.44 -4.25
N LYS A 317 21.67 -6.62 -4.60
CA LYS A 317 23.10 -6.92 -4.53
C LYS A 317 23.88 -6.23 -5.64
N THR A 318 23.40 -6.35 -6.88
CA THR A 318 24.13 -5.84 -8.05
C THR A 318 23.79 -4.40 -8.42
N LYS A 319 22.75 -3.82 -7.81
CA LYS A 319 22.18 -2.51 -8.12
C LYS A 319 21.69 -2.36 -9.57
N LYS A 320 21.52 -3.49 -10.29
CA LYS A 320 21.01 -3.48 -11.66
C LYS A 320 19.50 -3.26 -11.65
N LEU A 321 19.05 -2.41 -12.57
CA LEU A 321 17.64 -2.10 -12.78
C LEU A 321 17.15 -2.70 -14.09
N LYS A 322 15.91 -3.19 -14.08
CA LYS A 322 15.19 -3.62 -15.28
C LYS A 322 13.80 -3.02 -15.28
N GLN A 323 13.46 -2.27 -16.33
CA GLN A 323 12.09 -1.79 -16.52
C GLN A 323 11.19 -2.96 -16.96
N ILE A 324 10.02 -3.06 -16.35
CA ILE A 324 9.04 -4.13 -16.64
C ILE A 324 7.90 -3.60 -17.51
N GLY A 325 7.52 -2.34 -17.32
CA GLY A 325 6.45 -1.72 -18.08
C GLY A 325 5.91 -0.48 -17.38
N GLN A 326 4.64 -0.19 -17.65
CA GLN A 326 3.90 0.90 -17.03
C GLN A 326 2.70 0.33 -16.28
N ALA A 327 2.43 0.85 -15.09
CA ALA A 327 1.34 0.38 -14.25
C ALA A 327 0.88 1.43 -13.25
N GLU A 328 -0.37 1.34 -12.80
CA GLU A 328 -0.84 2.11 -11.63
C GLU A 328 -0.65 1.35 -10.33
N ASN A 329 -0.91 0.04 -10.34
CA ASN A 329 -0.71 -0.85 -9.20
C ASN A 329 0.21 -1.99 -9.60
N TYR A 330 1.06 -2.42 -8.68
CA TYR A 330 2.00 -3.51 -8.90
C TYR A 330 2.35 -4.21 -7.60
N LEU A 331 2.46 -5.54 -7.64
CA LEU A 331 2.73 -6.38 -6.48
C LEU A 331 3.52 -7.62 -6.88
N TRP A 332 4.37 -8.11 -5.98
CA TRP A 332 4.88 -9.45 -6.11
C TRP A 332 3.79 -10.49 -5.86
N LYS A 333 3.78 -11.55 -6.66
CA LYS A 333 2.97 -12.73 -6.36
C LYS A 333 3.56 -13.44 -5.14
N PRO A 334 2.76 -13.74 -4.10
CA PRO A 334 3.24 -14.46 -2.93
C PRO A 334 3.84 -15.83 -3.31
N LYS A 335 4.89 -16.25 -2.61
CA LYS A 335 5.35 -17.64 -2.69
C LYS A 335 4.31 -18.53 -2.01
N LYS A 336 4.05 -19.70 -2.62
CA LYS A 336 3.31 -20.77 -1.96
C LYS A 336 4.15 -21.24 -0.78
N TYR A 337 3.80 -20.83 0.44
CA TYR A 337 4.35 -21.46 1.64
C TYR A 337 3.87 -22.91 1.63
N GLY A 338 4.83 -23.85 1.64
CA GLY A 338 4.58 -25.27 1.38
C GLY A 338 3.37 -25.80 2.14
N SER A 339 2.34 -26.16 1.37
CA SER A 339 1.24 -27.05 1.75
C SER A 339 1.72 -28.48 1.92
#